data_AF-A0A368VBC8-F1
#
_entry.id   AF-A0A368VBC8-F1
#
_cell.length_a   1.000
_cell.length_b   1.000
_cell.length_c   1.000
_cell.angle_alpha   90.00
_cell.angle_beta   90.00
_cell.angle_gamma   90.00
#
_symmetry.space_group_name_H-M   'P 1'
#
loop_
_entity.id
_entity.type
_entity.pdbx_description
1 polymer ?
#
loop_
_entity_poly.entity_id
_entity_poly.type
_entity_poly.pdbx_seq_one_letter_code
_entity_poly.pdbx_strand_id
1 'polypeptide(L)'
;MQPYTFIKKFLFGVLLSLSGLWANAQNITLNISDASINETGGIATVTATTDVTSLSNIIVNLAFSGTATNGTDYTSDNPIVIPAGAFSEFIEITTQEDTQNELDESIIIDISSVINGTESGFQQVSTTIFDNDPEPTVSISASPISFGENGGSSTITASLSNSTYQPITVSIEAVNGTASNTDYILTSSEITIPAGDLMATTSITGTDDGISEGSETLSIDITGVSAGATEDGTQSQPLTITDNENVPTVSISASPTSFSENNGSSTITATLSGVSSQPIT
;
A
#
# COMPACT_ATOMS: atom_id res chain seq x y z
N MET A 1 86.14 -51.74 -31.50
CA MET A 1 85.83 -50.33 -31.18
C MET A 1 84.65 -49.91 -32.04
N GLN A 2 83.51 -49.67 -31.39
CA GLN A 2 82.32 -48.99 -31.93
C GLN A 2 82.52 -47.45 -31.79
N PRO A 3 81.63 -46.57 -32.29
CA PRO A 3 81.16 -46.31 -33.66
C PRO A 3 81.25 -44.79 -34.00
N TYR A 4 80.76 -44.23 -35.11
CA TYR A 4 79.37 -43.72 -35.24
C TYR A 4 79.05 -43.23 -36.66
N THR A 5 77.77 -43.44 -36.98
CA THR A 5 77.06 -43.30 -38.25
C THR A 5 76.65 -41.86 -38.58
N PHE A 6 76.62 -41.58 -39.89
CA PHE A 6 76.00 -40.45 -40.60
C PHE A 6 74.60 -40.03 -40.09
N ILE A 7 74.25 -38.74 -40.28
CA ILE A 7 73.04 -38.29 -41.01
C ILE A 7 73.24 -36.82 -41.47
N LYS A 8 73.15 -36.60 -42.78
CA LYS A 8 72.87 -35.29 -43.40
C LYS A 8 71.36 -35.06 -43.35
N LYS A 9 70.90 -33.86 -43.00
CA LYS A 9 69.56 -33.39 -43.39
C LYS A 9 69.60 -31.95 -43.88
N PHE A 10 69.08 -31.78 -45.09
CA PHE A 10 68.85 -30.52 -45.82
C PHE A 10 67.61 -29.80 -45.24
N LEU A 11 67.70 -28.47 -45.19
CA LEU A 11 66.70 -27.45 -45.57
C LEU A 11 65.20 -27.71 -45.28
N PHE A 12 64.57 -26.82 -44.49
CA PHE A 12 63.40 -26.03 -44.93
C PHE A 12 63.01 -25.02 -43.85
N GLY A 13 62.82 -23.76 -44.24
CA GLY A 13 62.12 -22.79 -43.41
C GLY A 13 60.69 -23.26 -43.18
N VAL A 14 60.23 -23.11 -41.94
CA VAL A 14 58.82 -23.22 -41.62
C VAL A 14 58.45 -21.92 -40.91
N LEU A 15 58.11 -20.94 -41.74
CA LEU A 15 57.11 -19.94 -41.41
C LEU A 15 55.80 -20.72 -41.31
N LEU A 16 55.46 -21.25 -40.13
CA LEU A 16 54.11 -21.71 -39.86
C LEU A 16 53.35 -20.49 -39.32
N SER A 17 52.49 -20.04 -40.21
CA SER A 17 51.57 -18.94 -40.13
C SER A 17 50.81 -18.88 -38.81
N LEU A 18 50.65 -17.65 -38.32
CA LEU A 18 49.62 -17.23 -37.38
C LEU A 18 48.24 -17.34 -38.08
N SER A 19 47.90 -18.50 -38.62
CA SER A 19 46.67 -18.76 -39.37
C SER A 19 45.83 -19.77 -38.60
N GLY A 20 44.83 -19.28 -37.89
CA GLY A 20 43.69 -20.09 -37.47
C GLY A 20 43.86 -20.85 -36.15
N LEU A 21 44.43 -20.20 -35.12
CA LEU A 21 43.87 -20.45 -33.79
C LEU A 21 42.46 -19.86 -33.84
N TRP A 22 41.48 -20.71 -34.12
CA TRP A 22 40.08 -20.40 -33.89
C TRP A 22 40.02 -19.86 -32.47
N ALA A 23 39.85 -18.54 -32.31
CA ALA A 23 39.34 -18.04 -31.05
C ALA A 23 38.00 -18.76 -30.93
N ASN A 24 37.91 -19.76 -30.04
CA ASN A 24 36.62 -20.35 -29.70
C ASN A 24 35.71 -19.17 -29.39
N ALA A 25 34.52 -19.12 -29.98
CA ALA A 25 33.56 -18.08 -29.65
C ALA A 25 33.35 -18.10 -28.14
N GLN A 26 33.53 -16.96 -27.47
CA GLN A 26 33.34 -16.85 -26.02
C GLN A 26 31.83 -16.97 -25.75
N ASN A 27 31.39 -18.13 -25.27
CA ASN A 27 29.98 -18.36 -24.97
C ASN A 27 29.70 -17.94 -23.52
N ILE A 28 28.72 -17.06 -23.35
CA ILE A 28 28.35 -16.49 -22.05
C ILE A 28 27.11 -17.20 -21.49
N THR A 29 27.22 -17.67 -20.26
CA THR A 29 26.09 -18.17 -19.46
C THR A 29 25.83 -17.25 -18.27
N LEU A 30 24.57 -17.16 -17.86
CA LEU A 30 24.14 -16.35 -16.72
C LEU A 30 23.72 -17.28 -15.56
N ASN A 31 24.08 -16.94 -14.33
CA ASN A 31 23.62 -17.61 -13.12
C ASN A 31 23.26 -16.58 -12.05
N ILE A 32 22.26 -16.90 -11.22
CA ILE A 32 21.95 -16.15 -10.01
C ILE A 32 22.22 -17.00 -8.77
N SER A 33 22.77 -16.41 -7.69
CA SER A 33 23.09 -17.16 -6.48
C SER A 33 21.86 -17.67 -5.75
N ASP A 34 20.80 -16.86 -5.72
CA ASP A 34 19.61 -17.10 -4.90
C ASP A 34 18.35 -16.84 -5.72
N ALA A 35 17.47 -17.85 -5.77
CA ALA A 35 16.18 -17.74 -6.44
C ALA A 35 15.17 -16.87 -5.66
N SER A 36 15.48 -16.56 -4.41
CA SER A 36 14.71 -15.66 -3.56
C SER A 36 15.60 -14.99 -2.51
N ILE A 37 15.31 -13.75 -2.18
CA ILE A 37 15.96 -12.94 -1.15
C ILE A 37 14.89 -12.22 -0.32
N ASN A 38 15.19 -11.92 0.93
CA ASN A 38 14.28 -11.10 1.74
C ASN A 38 14.52 -9.63 1.44
N GLU A 39 13.47 -8.81 1.53
CA GLU A 39 13.59 -7.36 1.45
C GLU A 39 14.58 -6.79 2.49
N THR A 40 14.66 -7.40 3.68
CA THR A 40 15.63 -6.99 4.69
C THR A 40 17.04 -7.46 4.37
N GLY A 41 17.81 -6.56 3.75
CA GLY A 41 19.23 -6.76 3.52
C GLY A 41 19.53 -7.95 2.61
N GLY A 42 18.56 -8.38 1.80
CA GLY A 42 18.73 -9.40 0.80
C GLY A 42 19.71 -8.97 -0.28
N ILE A 43 20.63 -9.87 -0.61
CA ILE A 43 21.62 -9.69 -1.66
C ILE A 43 21.62 -10.97 -2.49
N ALA A 44 21.46 -10.84 -3.81
CA ALA A 44 21.72 -11.89 -4.78
C ALA A 44 22.84 -11.46 -5.72
N THR A 45 23.64 -12.40 -6.19
CA THR A 45 24.70 -12.13 -7.18
C THR A 45 24.31 -12.69 -8.54
N VAL A 46 24.43 -11.86 -9.57
CA VAL A 46 24.23 -12.27 -10.97
C VAL A 46 25.59 -12.41 -11.61
N THR A 47 25.97 -13.64 -11.92
CA THR A 47 27.30 -13.98 -12.45
C THR A 47 27.21 -14.29 -13.94
N ALA A 48 27.99 -13.58 -14.74
CA ALA A 48 28.24 -13.95 -16.13
C ALA A 48 29.53 -14.76 -16.21
N THR A 49 29.50 -15.91 -16.90
CA THR A 49 30.66 -16.79 -17.09
C THR A 49 30.92 -17.03 -18.56
N THR A 50 32.18 -16.93 -18.98
CA THR A 50 32.64 -17.32 -20.32
C THR A 50 33.28 -18.71 -20.29
N ASP A 51 33.03 -19.52 -21.33
CA ASP A 51 33.61 -20.86 -21.48
C ASP A 51 35.13 -20.85 -21.76
N VAL A 52 35.64 -19.75 -22.33
CA VAL A 52 37.05 -19.51 -22.59
C VAL A 52 37.44 -18.07 -22.25
N THR A 53 38.71 -17.83 -21.91
CA THR A 53 39.20 -16.47 -21.64
C THR A 53 39.33 -15.64 -22.93
N SER A 54 39.10 -14.33 -22.81
CA SER A 54 39.29 -13.34 -23.88
C SER A 54 40.49 -12.44 -23.62
N LEU A 55 41.13 -11.94 -24.68
CA LEU A 55 42.20 -10.92 -24.58
C LEU A 55 41.64 -9.49 -24.46
N SER A 56 40.32 -9.33 -24.54
CA SER A 56 39.60 -8.06 -24.35
C SER A 56 38.51 -8.25 -23.30
N ASN A 57 38.05 -7.16 -22.70
CA ASN A 57 36.90 -7.23 -21.81
C ASN A 57 35.67 -7.74 -22.58
N ILE A 58 34.90 -8.63 -21.95
CA ILE A 58 33.58 -9.03 -22.42
C ILE A 58 32.57 -8.17 -21.66
N ILE A 59 31.68 -7.49 -22.38
CA ILE A 59 30.64 -6.65 -21.78
C ILE A 59 29.30 -7.35 -21.99
N VAL A 60 28.64 -7.72 -20.90
CA VAL A 60 27.36 -8.40 -20.88
C VAL A 60 26.31 -7.41 -20.42
N ASN A 61 25.58 -6.83 -21.38
CA ASN A 61 24.48 -5.91 -21.08
C ASN A 61 23.26 -6.72 -20.66
N LEU A 62 22.62 -6.31 -19.58
CA LEU A 62 21.43 -6.96 -19.03
C LEU A 62 20.18 -6.16 -19.35
N ALA A 63 19.05 -6.85 -19.44
CA ALA A 63 17.72 -6.26 -19.39
C ALA A 63 17.00 -6.77 -18.14
N PHE A 64 16.42 -5.85 -17.37
CA PHE A 64 15.66 -6.16 -16.17
C PHE A 64 14.17 -6.01 -16.45
N SER A 65 13.38 -6.94 -15.93
CA SER A 65 11.92 -6.92 -15.93
C SER A 65 11.40 -7.64 -14.68
N GLY A 66 10.08 -7.81 -14.57
CA GLY A 66 9.45 -8.38 -13.38
C GLY A 66 8.43 -7.42 -12.78
N THR A 67 8.09 -7.62 -11.51
CA THR A 67 7.21 -6.73 -10.77
C THR A 67 7.99 -5.73 -9.92
N ALA A 68 9.17 -6.12 -9.43
CA ALA A 68 10.08 -5.23 -8.72
C ALA A 68 10.68 -4.17 -9.66
N THR A 69 10.85 -2.98 -9.12
CA THR A 69 11.32 -1.74 -9.72
C THR A 69 12.71 -1.37 -9.21
N ASN A 70 13.68 -1.29 -10.12
CA ASN A 70 15.02 -0.81 -9.77
C ASN A 70 14.99 0.66 -9.30
N GLY A 71 15.55 0.92 -8.13
CA GLY A 71 15.55 2.21 -7.46
C GLY A 71 14.48 2.34 -6.39
N THR A 72 13.44 1.50 -6.41
CA THR A 72 12.45 1.38 -5.33
C THR A 72 12.75 0.13 -4.50
N ASP A 73 12.65 -1.06 -5.10
CA ASP A 73 12.63 -2.33 -4.34
C ASP A 73 14.01 -3.00 -4.32
N TYR A 74 14.85 -2.66 -5.31
CA TYR A 74 16.24 -3.10 -5.36
C TYR A 74 17.13 -2.13 -6.12
N THR A 75 18.44 -2.32 -5.99
CA THR A 75 19.46 -1.65 -6.82
C THR A 75 20.36 -2.67 -7.47
N SER A 76 20.87 -2.35 -8.66
CA SER A 76 21.82 -3.19 -9.38
C SER A 76 22.60 -2.43 -10.44
N ASP A 77 23.84 -2.84 -10.65
CA ASP A 77 24.69 -2.35 -11.73
C ASP A 77 24.33 -2.99 -13.08
N ASN A 78 24.68 -2.32 -14.18
CA ASN A 78 24.57 -2.85 -15.54
C ASN A 78 25.52 -2.05 -16.45
N PRO A 79 26.43 -2.67 -17.22
CA PRO A 79 26.59 -4.11 -17.51
C PRO A 79 27.52 -4.88 -16.57
N ILE A 80 27.52 -6.22 -16.68
CA ILE A 80 28.61 -7.06 -16.14
C ILE A 80 29.81 -6.97 -17.10
N VAL A 81 30.99 -6.64 -16.58
CA VAL A 81 32.22 -6.52 -17.38
C VAL A 81 33.21 -7.60 -16.95
N ILE A 82 33.34 -8.68 -17.71
CA ILE A 82 34.35 -9.71 -17.48
C ILE A 82 35.70 -9.17 -18.00
N PRO A 83 36.70 -8.92 -17.14
CA PRO A 83 37.98 -8.37 -17.59
C PRO A 83 38.74 -9.34 -18.51
N ALA A 84 39.60 -8.79 -19.37
CA ALA A 84 40.51 -9.60 -20.19
C ALA A 84 41.29 -10.62 -19.33
N GLY A 85 41.27 -11.88 -19.74
CA GLY A 85 41.91 -13.00 -19.04
C GLY A 85 41.10 -13.63 -17.92
N ALA A 86 39.94 -13.06 -17.53
CA ALA A 86 39.04 -13.63 -16.54
C ALA A 86 38.01 -14.58 -17.17
N PHE A 87 37.44 -15.46 -16.34
CA PHE A 87 36.37 -16.39 -16.73
C PHE A 87 34.98 -15.92 -16.33
N SER A 88 34.87 -15.07 -15.31
CA SER A 88 33.60 -14.63 -14.78
C SER A 88 33.75 -13.28 -14.09
N GLU A 89 32.63 -12.58 -14.01
CA GLU A 89 32.43 -11.42 -13.15
C GLU A 89 30.96 -11.41 -12.72
N PHE A 90 30.65 -10.68 -11.65
CA PHE A 90 29.29 -10.55 -11.16
C PHE A 90 28.90 -9.10 -10.89
N ILE A 91 27.60 -8.89 -10.76
CA ILE A 91 26.99 -7.71 -10.15
C ILE A 91 26.12 -8.17 -8.97
N GLU A 92 25.81 -7.24 -8.07
CA GLU A 92 24.87 -7.48 -6.98
C GLU A 92 23.48 -6.95 -7.34
N ILE A 93 22.48 -7.67 -6.83
CA ILE A 93 21.10 -7.24 -6.67
C ILE A 93 20.94 -7.03 -5.18
N THR A 94 20.80 -5.78 -4.75
CA THR A 94 20.64 -5.44 -3.33
C THR A 94 19.24 -4.89 -3.12
N THR A 95 18.47 -5.55 -2.29
CA THR A 95 17.11 -5.12 -1.88
C THR A 95 17.15 -3.78 -1.16
N GLN A 96 16.04 -3.05 -1.25
CA GLN A 96 15.81 -1.82 -0.51
C GLN A 96 14.60 -2.03 0.38
N GLU A 97 14.84 -2.06 1.68
CA GLU A 97 13.81 -2.16 2.71
C GLU A 97 13.04 -0.86 2.82
N ASP A 98 11.71 -0.95 2.88
CA ASP A 98 10.87 0.13 3.37
C ASP A 98 9.91 -0.26 4.51
N THR A 99 8.69 0.28 4.53
CA THR A 99 7.67 0.03 5.56
C THR A 99 6.27 -0.14 4.96
N GLN A 100 6.19 -0.22 3.63
CA GLN A 100 4.99 -0.42 2.86
C GLN A 100 4.75 -1.90 2.74
N ASN A 101 3.60 -2.40 3.20
CA ASN A 101 3.28 -3.80 2.93
C ASN A 101 2.95 -3.98 1.45
N GLU A 102 3.70 -4.85 0.79
CA GLU A 102 3.62 -5.20 -0.62
C GLU A 102 3.31 -6.69 -0.84
N LEU A 103 3.29 -7.11 -2.11
CA LEU A 103 3.33 -8.53 -2.44
C LEU A 103 4.77 -8.92 -2.73
N ASP A 104 5.08 -10.21 -2.60
CA ASP A 104 6.31 -10.77 -3.13
C ASP A 104 6.54 -10.36 -4.59
N GLU A 105 7.73 -9.83 -4.85
CA GLU A 105 8.05 -9.25 -6.15
C GLU A 105 9.11 -10.04 -6.90
N SER A 106 9.01 -10.08 -8.23
CA SER A 106 9.99 -10.77 -9.08
C SER A 106 10.95 -9.80 -9.76
N ILE A 107 12.22 -10.21 -9.83
CA ILE A 107 13.23 -9.63 -10.73
C ILE A 107 13.60 -10.70 -11.75
N ILE A 108 13.42 -10.40 -13.02
CA ILE A 108 13.78 -11.25 -14.16
C ILE A 108 14.89 -10.54 -14.94
N ILE A 109 15.96 -11.26 -15.24
CA ILE A 109 17.20 -10.72 -15.79
C ILE A 109 17.58 -11.53 -17.03
N ASP A 110 17.56 -10.86 -18.18
CA ASP A 110 17.96 -11.40 -19.47
C ASP A 110 19.31 -10.82 -19.93
N ILE A 111 20.07 -11.58 -20.70
CA ILE A 111 21.17 -10.99 -21.48
C ILE A 111 20.55 -10.26 -22.68
N SER A 112 20.74 -8.94 -22.76
CA SER A 112 20.24 -8.13 -23.88
C SER A 112 21.24 -8.04 -25.04
N SER A 113 22.54 -8.04 -24.73
CA SER A 113 23.61 -8.13 -25.72
C SER A 113 24.95 -8.48 -25.07
N VAL A 114 25.84 -9.06 -25.87
CA VAL A 114 27.24 -9.34 -25.49
C VAL A 114 28.18 -8.67 -26.47
N ILE A 115 29.17 -7.94 -25.96
CA ILE A 115 30.29 -7.39 -26.74
C ILE A 115 31.53 -8.24 -26.49
N ASN A 116 32.25 -8.61 -27.55
CA ASN A 116 33.43 -9.50 -27.53
C ASN A 116 33.11 -10.93 -27.02
N GLY A 117 31.88 -11.39 -27.24
CA GLY A 117 31.43 -12.75 -26.97
C GLY A 117 30.05 -12.98 -27.58
N THR A 118 29.47 -14.14 -27.32
CA THR A 118 28.13 -14.54 -27.76
C THR A 118 27.37 -15.14 -26.60
N GLU A 119 26.07 -14.84 -26.52
CA GLU A 119 25.18 -15.48 -25.56
C GLU A 119 25.06 -16.99 -25.85
N SER A 120 25.14 -17.83 -24.81
CA SER A 120 25.06 -19.29 -24.94
C SER A 120 23.60 -19.74 -25.05
N GLY A 121 23.01 -19.56 -26.22
CA GLY A 121 21.54 -19.65 -26.36
C GLY A 121 20.85 -18.52 -25.59
N PHE A 122 19.55 -18.63 -25.37
CA PHE A 122 18.80 -17.65 -24.58
C PHE A 122 19.06 -17.89 -23.08
N GLN A 123 19.53 -16.87 -22.37
CA GLN A 123 19.89 -16.88 -20.96
C GLN A 123 18.98 -15.93 -20.19
N GLN A 124 18.28 -16.50 -19.21
CA GLN A 124 17.42 -15.78 -18.28
C GLN A 124 17.61 -16.36 -16.88
N VAL A 125 17.71 -15.48 -15.89
CA VAL A 125 17.69 -15.85 -14.48
C VAL A 125 16.66 -14.97 -13.76
N SER A 126 16.21 -15.42 -12.60
CA SER A 126 15.26 -14.66 -11.80
C SER A 126 15.50 -14.83 -10.31
N THR A 127 15.17 -13.80 -9.54
CA THR A 127 15.04 -13.88 -8.08
C THR A 127 13.73 -13.24 -7.64
N THR A 128 13.23 -13.63 -6.48
CA THR A 128 12.02 -13.07 -5.86
C THR A 128 12.42 -12.33 -4.59
N ILE A 129 11.92 -11.10 -4.40
CA ILE A 129 12.00 -10.37 -3.15
C ILE A 129 10.78 -10.77 -2.31
N PHE A 130 11.02 -11.28 -1.11
CA PHE A 130 9.96 -11.52 -0.13
C PHE A 130 9.77 -10.28 0.74
N ASP A 131 8.56 -9.71 0.65
CA ASP A 131 8.08 -8.64 1.53
C ASP A 131 8.12 -9.11 2.97
N ASN A 132 8.60 -8.26 3.86
CA ASN A 132 8.70 -8.57 5.29
C ASN A 132 7.78 -7.69 6.15
N ASP A 133 6.99 -6.82 5.52
CA ASP A 133 6.21 -5.82 6.20
C ASP A 133 4.92 -6.41 6.78
N PRO A 134 4.48 -5.94 7.94
CA PRO A 134 3.31 -6.50 8.60
C PRO A 134 2.03 -6.22 7.80
N GLU A 135 1.10 -7.17 7.82
CA GLU A 135 -0.26 -6.93 7.34
C GLU A 135 -0.86 -5.72 8.05
N PRO A 136 -1.48 -4.78 7.32
CA PRO A 136 -1.95 -3.53 7.89
C PRO A 136 -3.21 -3.73 8.73
N THR A 137 -3.29 -3.05 9.87
CA THR A 137 -4.51 -2.90 10.66
C THR A 137 -5.13 -1.52 10.46
N VAL A 138 -6.45 -1.43 10.60
CA VAL A 138 -7.23 -0.19 10.47
C VAL A 138 -7.83 0.18 11.82
N SER A 139 -7.68 1.45 12.20
CA SER A 139 -8.41 2.07 13.30
C SER A 139 -9.25 3.24 12.78
N ILE A 140 -10.32 3.61 13.51
CA ILE A 140 -11.07 4.84 13.25
C ILE A 140 -11.05 5.76 14.46
N SER A 141 -11.14 7.06 14.18
CA SER A 141 -11.33 8.10 15.20
C SER A 141 -12.32 9.14 14.69
N ALA A 142 -12.92 9.89 15.62
CA ALA A 142 -13.80 10.99 15.29
C ALA A 142 -13.42 12.26 16.05
N SER A 143 -13.49 13.41 15.37
CA SER A 143 -13.20 14.69 15.99
C SER A 143 -14.00 15.83 15.34
N PRO A 144 -14.73 16.64 16.13
CA PRO A 144 -15.03 16.45 17.55
C PRO A 144 -15.97 15.25 17.79
N ILE A 145 -16.00 14.69 19.00
CA ILE A 145 -16.98 13.64 19.37
C ILE A 145 -18.37 14.19 19.69
N SER A 146 -18.51 15.51 19.75
CA SER A 146 -19.79 16.18 19.96
C SER A 146 -19.91 17.39 19.05
N PHE A 147 -21.06 17.50 18.39
CA PHE A 147 -21.34 18.55 17.40
C PHE A 147 -22.83 18.91 17.42
N GLY A 148 -23.17 20.13 16.98
CA GLY A 148 -24.56 20.60 16.95
C GLY A 148 -25.35 20.10 15.75
N GLU A 149 -26.66 19.96 15.91
CA GLU A 149 -27.60 19.64 14.82
C GLU A 149 -27.71 20.79 13.79
N ASN A 150 -27.43 22.04 14.17
CA ASN A 150 -27.33 23.20 13.28
C ASN A 150 -26.11 23.23 12.33
N GLY A 151 -25.83 22.10 11.68
CA GLY A 151 -24.74 21.95 10.73
C GLY A 151 -23.36 21.80 11.37
N GLY A 152 -23.30 21.52 12.67
CA GLY A 152 -22.07 21.04 13.30
C GLY A 152 -21.66 19.70 12.69
N SER A 153 -20.36 19.41 12.67
CA SER A 153 -19.83 18.21 12.02
C SER A 153 -18.74 17.54 12.84
N SER A 154 -18.64 16.22 12.71
CA SER A 154 -17.50 15.42 13.12
C SER A 154 -16.76 14.88 11.89
N THR A 155 -15.43 14.97 11.90
CA THR A 155 -14.59 14.29 10.90
C THR A 155 -14.28 12.89 11.40
N ILE A 156 -14.57 11.88 10.58
CA ILE A 156 -14.21 10.49 10.83
C ILE A 156 -12.94 10.20 10.05
N THR A 157 -11.89 9.78 10.74
CA THR A 157 -10.59 9.45 10.16
C THR A 157 -10.35 7.96 10.30
N ALA A 158 -10.12 7.28 9.18
CA ALA A 158 -9.58 5.92 9.18
C ALA A 158 -8.05 6.00 9.02
N SER A 159 -7.33 5.17 9.79
CA SER A 159 -5.87 5.15 9.84
C SER A 159 -5.32 3.74 9.72
N LEU A 160 -4.32 3.54 8.86
CA LEU A 160 -3.55 2.29 8.74
C LEU A 160 -2.37 2.27 9.71
N SER A 161 -1.96 1.08 10.15
CA SER A 161 -0.73 0.86 10.92
C SER A 161 0.56 1.08 10.11
N ASN A 162 0.50 0.84 8.80
CA ASN A 162 1.57 0.99 7.82
C ASN A 162 0.97 1.19 6.42
N SER A 163 1.75 1.77 5.51
CA SER A 163 1.30 2.02 4.14
C SER A 163 1.18 0.71 3.36
N THR A 164 0.45 0.74 2.25
CA THR A 164 0.23 -0.42 1.37
C THR A 164 0.43 -0.04 -0.08
N TYR A 165 0.84 -0.99 -0.93
CA TYR A 165 1.03 -0.78 -2.38
C TYR A 165 -0.29 -0.54 -3.16
N GLN A 166 -1.43 -0.85 -2.56
CA GLN A 166 -2.77 -0.73 -3.16
C GLN A 166 -3.72 0.01 -2.22
N PRO A 167 -4.79 0.67 -2.72
CA PRO A 167 -5.72 1.37 -1.85
C PRO A 167 -6.49 0.41 -0.91
N ILE A 168 -6.76 0.88 0.31
CA ILE A 168 -7.61 0.19 1.30
C ILE A 168 -8.95 0.93 1.42
N THR A 169 -10.05 0.21 1.26
CA THR A 169 -11.40 0.72 1.52
C THR A 169 -11.89 0.22 2.88
N VAL A 170 -12.28 1.17 3.73
CA VAL A 170 -12.87 0.95 5.05
C VAL A 170 -14.36 1.25 4.96
N SER A 171 -15.18 0.21 5.12
CA SER A 171 -16.64 0.34 5.20
C SER A 171 -17.02 0.66 6.64
N ILE A 172 -17.85 1.69 6.81
CA ILE A 172 -18.35 2.14 8.10
C ILE A 172 -19.88 2.22 8.09
N GLU A 173 -20.48 2.13 9.25
CA GLU A 173 -21.91 2.41 9.45
C GLU A 173 -22.14 3.33 10.65
N ALA A 174 -23.21 4.11 10.60
CA ALA A 174 -23.70 4.85 11.74
C ALA A 174 -24.74 3.99 12.49
N VAL A 175 -24.46 3.68 13.76
CA VAL A 175 -25.34 2.91 14.63
C VAL A 175 -26.04 3.85 15.58
N ASN A 176 -27.36 3.92 15.46
CA ASN A 176 -28.18 4.82 16.26
C ASN A 176 -28.23 4.39 17.74
N GLY A 177 -27.98 5.35 18.63
CA GLY A 177 -28.25 5.25 20.05
C GLY A 177 -29.64 5.80 20.36
N THR A 178 -29.68 7.06 20.83
CA THR A 178 -30.94 7.82 20.96
C THR A 178 -31.25 8.65 19.71
N ALA A 179 -30.24 8.94 18.89
CA ALA A 179 -30.43 9.60 17.60
C ALA A 179 -31.12 8.66 16.59
N SER A 180 -31.55 9.23 15.49
CA SER A 180 -32.19 8.61 14.34
C SER A 180 -31.53 9.06 13.03
N ASN A 181 -31.96 8.48 11.90
CA ASN A 181 -31.37 8.80 10.60
C ASN A 181 -31.75 10.19 10.06
N THR A 182 -32.66 10.92 10.73
CA THR A 182 -33.00 12.30 10.34
C THR A 182 -32.03 13.31 10.94
N ASP A 183 -31.36 12.95 12.03
CA ASP A 183 -30.67 13.90 12.91
C ASP A 183 -29.24 14.15 12.43
N TYR A 184 -28.78 13.35 11.46
CA TYR A 184 -27.47 13.48 10.84
C TYR A 184 -27.45 13.07 9.37
N ILE A 185 -26.38 13.49 8.69
CA ILE A 185 -26.00 13.07 7.34
C ILE A 185 -24.56 12.56 7.39
N LEU A 186 -24.37 11.26 7.12
CA LEU A 186 -23.05 10.69 6.87
C LEU A 186 -22.69 10.87 5.39
N THR A 187 -21.61 11.60 5.10
CA THR A 187 -21.21 11.97 3.74
C THR A 187 -20.87 10.75 2.88
N SER A 188 -20.25 9.72 3.47
CA SER A 188 -19.91 8.47 2.83
C SER A 188 -19.82 7.35 3.86
N SER A 189 -20.37 6.18 3.53
CA SER A 189 -20.21 4.93 4.29
C SER A 189 -18.91 4.19 3.95
N GLU A 190 -18.09 4.73 3.05
CA GLU A 190 -16.79 4.19 2.66
C GLU A 190 -15.72 5.27 2.78
N ILE A 191 -14.60 4.91 3.41
CA ILE A 191 -13.38 5.71 3.45
C ILE A 191 -12.31 4.96 2.66
N THR A 192 -11.84 5.52 1.55
CA THR A 192 -10.75 4.92 0.76
C THR A 192 -9.44 5.62 1.08
N ILE A 193 -8.50 4.88 1.65
CA ILE A 193 -7.12 5.28 1.89
C ILE A 193 -6.31 4.93 0.64
N PRO A 194 -5.78 5.91 -0.12
CA PRO A 194 -5.00 5.64 -1.32
C PRO A 194 -3.73 4.82 -1.03
N ALA A 195 -3.19 4.16 -2.07
CA ALA A 195 -1.90 3.48 -1.98
C ALA A 195 -0.80 4.46 -1.52
N GLY A 196 0.05 4.02 -0.60
CA GLY A 196 1.11 4.83 0.02
C GLY A 196 0.65 5.82 1.09
N ASP A 197 -0.66 6.11 1.21
CA ASP A 197 -1.19 6.97 2.25
C ASP A 197 -1.50 6.16 3.53
N LEU A 198 -1.46 6.82 4.68
CA LEU A 198 -1.79 6.20 5.98
C LEU A 198 -3.19 6.52 6.47
N MET A 199 -3.83 7.55 5.93
CA MET A 199 -5.11 8.03 6.44
C MET A 199 -5.99 8.60 5.34
N ALA A 200 -7.29 8.46 5.52
CA ALA A 200 -8.31 9.19 4.77
C ALA A 200 -9.50 9.48 5.67
N THR A 201 -10.38 10.37 5.22
CA THR A 201 -11.48 10.87 6.05
C THR A 201 -12.82 10.87 5.32
N THR A 202 -13.88 10.84 6.12
CA THR A 202 -15.25 11.23 5.75
C THR A 202 -15.79 12.14 6.86
N SER A 203 -17.02 12.62 6.72
CA SER A 203 -17.65 13.44 7.74
C SER A 203 -19.09 13.04 7.99
N ILE A 204 -19.53 13.29 9.22
CA ILE A 204 -20.92 13.23 9.64
C ILE A 204 -21.33 14.62 10.12
N THR A 205 -22.48 15.10 9.68
CA THR A 205 -22.99 16.45 9.98
C THR A 205 -24.36 16.33 10.62
N GLY A 206 -24.66 17.15 11.63
CA GLY A 206 -25.99 17.21 12.24
C GLY A 206 -27.02 17.90 11.33
N THR A 207 -28.29 17.57 11.51
CA THR A 207 -29.43 18.15 10.78
C THR A 207 -30.38 18.87 11.72
N ASP A 208 -30.57 20.17 11.52
CA ASP A 208 -31.53 20.99 12.27
C ASP A 208 -32.96 20.72 11.78
N ASP A 209 -33.84 20.32 12.70
CA ASP A 209 -35.23 20.01 12.42
C ASP A 209 -36.24 20.92 13.17
N GLY A 210 -35.73 21.78 14.06
CA GLY A 210 -36.53 22.72 14.85
C GLY A 210 -37.34 22.09 15.99
N ILE A 211 -37.01 20.86 16.42
CA ILE A 211 -37.67 20.13 17.51
C ILE A 211 -36.74 20.09 18.73
N SER A 212 -37.25 20.45 19.93
CA SER A 212 -36.48 20.23 21.15
C SER A 212 -36.52 18.77 21.57
N GLU A 213 -35.40 18.08 21.41
CA GLU A 213 -35.23 16.63 21.66
C GLU A 213 -34.17 16.35 22.73
N GLY A 214 -33.35 17.34 23.10
CA GLY A 214 -32.17 17.16 23.93
C GLY A 214 -31.01 16.52 23.16
N SER A 215 -29.84 16.39 23.81
CA SER A 215 -28.68 15.79 23.13
C SER A 215 -28.88 14.29 22.88
N GLU A 216 -28.48 13.86 21.69
CA GLU A 216 -28.67 12.50 21.22
C GLU A 216 -27.35 11.79 20.94
N THR A 217 -27.37 10.46 20.91
CA THR A 217 -26.17 9.63 20.76
C THR A 217 -26.26 8.68 19.57
N LEU A 218 -25.12 8.43 18.93
CA LEU A 218 -24.89 7.37 17.94
C LEU A 218 -23.41 6.92 18.01
N SER A 219 -23.04 5.90 17.26
CA SER A 219 -21.63 5.52 17.02
C SER A 219 -21.34 5.35 15.55
N ILE A 220 -20.06 5.47 15.18
CA ILE A 220 -19.54 5.03 13.88
C ILE A 220 -18.74 3.75 14.10
N ASP A 221 -19.16 2.68 13.44
CA ASP A 221 -18.57 1.35 13.58
C ASP A 221 -17.94 0.93 12.24
N ILE A 222 -16.81 0.22 12.28
CA ILE A 222 -16.27 -0.43 11.07
C ILE A 222 -17.06 -1.71 10.80
N THR A 223 -17.49 -1.89 9.55
CA THR A 223 -18.23 -3.09 9.10
C THR A 223 -17.44 -3.96 8.14
N GLY A 224 -16.35 -3.44 7.59
CA GLY A 224 -15.48 -4.20 6.71
C GLY A 224 -14.24 -3.42 6.29
N VAL A 225 -13.17 -4.16 5.99
CA VAL A 225 -11.92 -3.65 5.46
C VAL A 225 -11.50 -4.52 4.27
N SER A 226 -11.00 -3.90 3.21
CA SER A 226 -10.64 -4.59 1.97
C SER A 226 -9.16 -5.00 1.93
N ALA A 227 -8.78 -5.65 0.83
CA ALA A 227 -7.38 -5.74 0.39
C ALA A 227 -6.40 -6.43 1.35
N GLY A 228 -6.90 -7.32 2.22
CA GLY A 228 -6.09 -8.09 3.17
C GLY A 228 -5.82 -7.39 4.48
N ALA A 229 -6.16 -6.10 4.59
CA ALA A 229 -6.12 -5.38 5.86
C ALA A 229 -7.12 -5.97 6.86
N THR A 230 -6.86 -5.75 8.15
CA THR A 230 -7.76 -6.16 9.24
C THR A 230 -8.12 -4.99 10.14
N GLU A 231 -9.18 -5.15 10.92
CA GLU A 231 -9.55 -4.17 11.93
C GLU A 231 -8.61 -4.28 13.15
N ASP A 232 -8.17 -3.17 13.73
CA ASP A 232 -7.35 -3.17 14.95
C ASP A 232 -8.21 -3.47 16.19
N GLY A 233 -8.66 -4.72 16.30
CA GLY A 233 -9.76 -5.07 17.20
C GLY A 233 -11.09 -4.45 16.75
N THR A 234 -12.12 -4.55 17.59
CA THR A 234 -13.43 -3.94 17.27
C THR A 234 -13.39 -2.43 17.49
N GLN A 235 -13.71 -1.68 16.45
CA GLN A 235 -13.68 -0.23 16.36
C GLN A 235 -15.11 0.32 16.34
N SER A 236 -15.40 1.13 17.35
CA SER A 236 -16.66 1.85 17.47
C SER A 236 -16.39 3.19 18.13
N GLN A 237 -16.79 4.27 17.45
CA GLN A 237 -16.53 5.63 17.90
C GLN A 237 -17.84 6.32 18.30
N PRO A 238 -18.11 6.53 19.61
CA PRO A 238 -19.30 7.21 20.06
C PRO A 238 -19.28 8.70 19.70
N LEU A 239 -20.47 9.22 19.38
CA LEU A 239 -20.73 10.61 19.02
C LEU A 239 -21.98 11.14 19.74
N THR A 240 -22.01 12.44 19.98
CA THR A 240 -23.18 13.16 20.53
C THR A 240 -23.60 14.31 19.62
N ILE A 241 -24.85 14.32 19.21
CA ILE A 241 -25.48 15.45 18.53
C ILE A 241 -26.11 16.33 19.60
N THR A 242 -25.80 17.63 19.63
CA THR A 242 -26.37 18.56 20.61
C THR A 242 -27.52 19.36 20.01
N ASP A 243 -28.68 19.23 20.64
CA ASP A 243 -29.88 20.02 20.40
C ASP A 243 -29.64 21.53 20.63
N ASN A 244 -30.07 22.37 19.68
CA ASN A 244 -30.05 23.82 19.74
C ASN A 244 -31.42 24.47 19.98
N GLU A 245 -32.48 23.69 20.10
CA GLU A 245 -33.79 24.17 20.46
C GLU A 245 -33.93 24.40 21.96
N ASN A 246 -34.69 25.43 22.31
CA ASN A 246 -35.06 25.65 23.70
C ASN A 246 -36.19 24.70 24.09
N VAL A 247 -36.07 24.10 25.28
CA VAL A 247 -37.17 23.35 25.90
C VAL A 247 -38.45 24.20 25.92
N PRO A 248 -39.56 23.76 25.30
CA PRO A 248 -40.80 24.52 25.26
C PRO A 248 -41.35 24.82 26.65
N THR A 249 -41.94 26.01 26.80
CA THR A 249 -42.64 26.43 28.02
C THR A 249 -44.15 26.26 27.85
N VAL A 250 -44.85 25.98 28.96
CA VAL A 250 -46.32 25.88 28.99
C VAL A 250 -46.91 27.19 29.52
N SER A 251 -47.86 27.75 28.77
CA SER A 251 -48.73 28.83 29.23
C SER A 251 -50.15 28.30 29.43
N ILE A 252 -50.80 28.74 30.52
CA ILE A 252 -52.19 28.38 30.84
C ILE A 252 -53.09 29.60 30.69
N SER A 253 -54.22 29.42 30.02
CA SER A 253 -55.28 30.42 29.93
C SER A 253 -56.64 29.82 30.28
N ALA A 254 -57.55 30.64 30.76
CA ALA A 254 -58.93 30.28 31.05
C ALA A 254 -59.86 31.20 30.25
N SER A 255 -60.85 30.64 29.54
CA SER A 255 -61.83 31.44 28.81
C SER A 255 -63.24 30.84 28.93
N PRO A 256 -64.23 31.62 29.41
CA PRO A 256 -64.08 32.94 30.04
C PRO A 256 -63.38 32.88 31.41
N THR A 257 -62.80 33.99 31.89
CA THR A 257 -62.13 34.08 33.22
C THR A 257 -63.11 34.25 34.38
N SER A 258 -64.40 34.44 34.09
CA SER A 258 -65.49 34.44 35.07
C SER A 258 -66.73 33.79 34.45
N PHE A 259 -67.49 33.05 35.26
CA PHE A 259 -68.67 32.33 34.82
C PHE A 259 -69.66 32.13 35.99
N SER A 260 -70.93 31.86 35.67
CA SER A 260 -71.98 31.69 36.68
C SER A 260 -71.76 30.44 37.53
N GLU A 261 -72.07 30.52 38.82
CA GLU A 261 -72.09 29.37 39.72
C GLU A 261 -73.17 28.33 39.37
N ASN A 262 -74.16 28.70 38.54
CA ASN A 262 -75.23 27.81 38.12
C ASN A 262 -75.07 27.44 36.64
N ASN A 263 -74.29 26.39 36.37
CA ASN A 263 -73.98 25.85 35.04
C ASN A 263 -73.06 26.72 34.15
N GLY A 264 -72.30 27.67 34.72
CA GLY A 264 -71.21 28.29 33.99
C GLY A 264 -70.02 27.33 33.85
N SER A 265 -69.27 27.42 32.74
CA SER A 265 -68.04 26.67 32.53
C SER A 265 -66.95 27.58 31.98
N SER A 266 -65.69 27.28 32.32
CA SER A 266 -64.51 27.84 31.68
C SER A 266 -63.69 26.73 31.06
N THR A 267 -63.13 26.99 29.89
CA THR A 267 -62.16 26.10 29.27
C THR A 267 -60.76 26.53 29.70
N ILE A 268 -60.04 25.62 30.34
CA ILE A 268 -58.60 25.78 30.58
C ILE A 268 -57.86 25.28 29.35
N THR A 269 -57.06 26.16 28.75
CA THR A 269 -56.22 25.83 27.59
C THR A 269 -54.77 25.93 28.00
N ALA A 270 -54.02 24.84 27.82
CA ALA A 270 -52.58 24.83 27.88
C ALA A 270 -52.00 25.03 26.46
N THR A 271 -50.99 25.88 26.32
CA THR A 271 -50.32 26.15 25.05
C THR A 271 -48.82 26.05 25.22
N LEU A 272 -48.16 25.24 24.38
CA LEU A 272 -46.71 25.11 24.31
C LEU A 272 -46.12 26.24 23.46
N SER A 273 -44.95 26.74 23.85
CA SER A 273 -44.23 27.78 23.09
C SER A 273 -43.47 27.24 21.86
N GLY A 274 -43.37 25.92 21.70
CA GLY A 274 -42.64 25.24 20.63
C GLY A 274 -42.97 23.75 20.58
N VAL A 275 -42.37 23.06 19.62
CA VAL A 275 -42.47 21.60 19.47
C VAL A 275 -41.37 20.92 20.30
N SER A 276 -41.67 19.75 20.85
CA SER A 276 -40.72 18.88 21.53
C SER A 276 -41.14 17.43 21.33
N SER A 277 -40.17 16.54 21.19
CA SER A 277 -40.39 15.09 21.17
C SER A 277 -40.40 14.47 22.57
N GLN A 278 -40.03 15.25 23.60
CA GLN A 278 -40.06 14.83 24.99
C GLN A 278 -41.31 15.35 25.74
N PRO A 279 -41.78 14.63 26.78
CA PRO A 279 -42.86 15.11 27.62
C PRO A 279 -42.50 16.42 28.34
N ILE A 280 -43.39 17.40 28.26
CA ILE A 280 -43.30 18.65 29.04
C ILE A 280 -44.25 18.53 30.24
N THR A 281 -43.68 18.48 31.46
CA THR A 281 -44.42 18.36 32.73
C THR A 281 -44.38 19.62 33.58
#